data_AF-A0A519ETA0-F1
#
_entry.id   AF-A0A519ETA0-F1
#
_cell.length_a   1.000
_cell.length_b   1.000
_cell.length_c   1.000
_cell.angle_alpha   90.00
_cell.angle_beta   90.00
_cell.angle_gamma   90.00
#
_symmetry.space_group_name_H-M   'P 1'
#
loop_
_entity.id
_entity.type
_entity.pdbx_description
1 polymer ?
#
loop_
_entity_poly.entity_id
_entity_poly.type
_entity_poly.pdbx_seq_one_letter_code
_entity_poly.pdbx_strand_id
1 'polypeptide(L)'
;MSSESPASSSESSAKSALRLPGFFAFLTARLAAVFAMQIQAVVVAWQVYDMTRSPISLAYVGLAQFIPMLLLLMPAGDLIDRYDRKMILTISWSVQAVCSLMLMLFSVTHHQD
;
A
#
# COMPACT_ATOMS: atom_id res chain seq x y z
N MET A 1 4.60 -14.90 -43.19
CA MET A 1 3.82 -14.53 -41.99
C MET A 1 4.35 -15.37 -40.84
N SER A 2 5.52 -15.02 -40.31
CA SER A 2 6.23 -15.77 -39.27
C SER A 2 6.19 -14.94 -38.00
N SER A 3 5.58 -15.52 -36.98
CA SER A 3 5.37 -14.96 -35.65
C SER A 3 6.71 -14.75 -34.95
N GLU A 4 7.19 -13.51 -34.88
CA GLU A 4 8.24 -13.15 -33.92
C GLU A 4 7.65 -13.25 -32.50
N SER A 5 8.12 -14.23 -31.75
CA SER A 5 7.70 -14.51 -30.40
C SER A 5 8.25 -13.44 -29.43
N PRO A 6 7.41 -12.71 -28.67
CA PRO A 6 7.81 -11.58 -27.82
C PRO A 6 8.52 -11.99 -26.51
N ALA A 7 8.87 -13.27 -26.33
CA ALA A 7 9.35 -13.81 -25.06
C ALA A 7 10.84 -13.51 -24.75
N SER A 8 11.69 -13.28 -25.75
CA SER A 8 13.14 -13.11 -25.53
C SER A 8 13.53 -11.75 -24.93
N SER A 9 12.72 -10.71 -25.17
CA SER A 9 13.01 -9.34 -24.71
C SER A 9 12.62 -9.09 -23.25
N SER A 10 11.55 -9.72 -22.75
CA SER A 10 11.06 -9.54 -21.37
C SER A 10 11.93 -10.24 -20.33
N GLU A 11 12.43 -11.45 -20.61
CA GLU A 11 13.33 -12.18 -19.72
C GLU A 11 14.66 -11.45 -19.49
N SER A 12 15.21 -10.85 -20.54
CA SER A 12 16.47 -10.12 -20.48
C SER A 12 16.33 -8.87 -19.60
N SER A 13 15.21 -8.14 -19.76
CA SER A 13 14.91 -6.95 -18.95
C SER A 13 14.68 -7.29 -17.48
N ALA A 14 13.96 -8.37 -17.16
CA ALA A 14 13.76 -8.83 -15.79
C ALA A 14 15.09 -9.23 -15.12
N LYS A 15 15.95 -9.97 -15.83
CA LYS A 15 17.30 -10.34 -15.36
C LYS A 15 18.19 -9.10 -15.15
N SER A 16 18.03 -8.06 -15.97
CA SER A 16 18.76 -6.79 -15.83
C SER A 16 18.26 -5.95 -14.65
N ALA A 17 16.93 -5.92 -14.41
CA ALA A 17 16.33 -5.26 -13.26
C ALA A 17 16.81 -5.87 -11.92
N LEU A 18 16.94 -7.21 -11.88
CA LEU A 18 17.44 -7.95 -10.72
C LEU A 18 18.94 -7.71 -10.43
N ARG A 19 19.69 -7.14 -11.39
CA ARG A 19 21.12 -6.81 -11.24
C ARG A 19 21.38 -5.40 -10.71
N LEU A 20 20.35 -4.56 -10.59
CA LEU A 20 20.49 -3.25 -9.97
C LEU A 20 20.74 -3.39 -8.46
N PRO A 21 21.85 -2.85 -7.93
CA PRO A 21 22.12 -2.89 -6.49
C PRO A 21 21.00 -2.15 -5.75
N GLY A 22 20.36 -2.84 -4.81
CA GLY A 22 19.25 -2.32 -4.02
C GLY A 22 17.84 -2.69 -4.51
N PHE A 23 17.68 -3.27 -5.71
CA PHE A 23 16.35 -3.67 -6.22
C PHE A 23 15.69 -4.75 -5.35
N PHE A 24 16.44 -5.77 -4.92
CA PHE A 24 15.94 -6.81 -4.02
C PHE A 24 15.60 -6.28 -2.62
N ALA A 25 16.42 -5.39 -2.07
CA ALA A 25 16.16 -4.77 -0.76
C ALA A 25 14.88 -3.92 -0.81
N PHE A 26 14.69 -3.15 -1.88
CA PHE A 26 13.46 -2.41 -2.12
C PHE A 26 12.24 -3.33 -2.29
N LEU A 27 12.38 -4.41 -3.09
CA LEU A 27 11.27 -5.34 -3.34
C LEU A 27 10.84 -6.07 -2.07
N THR A 28 11.79 -6.55 -1.27
CA THR A 28 11.50 -7.21 0.01
C THR A 28 10.87 -6.25 1.01
N ALA A 29 11.39 -5.02 1.14
CA ALA A 29 10.78 -3.98 1.96
C ALA A 29 9.36 -3.63 1.49
N ARG A 30 9.13 -3.54 0.17
CA ARG A 30 7.81 -3.32 -0.44
C ARG A 30 6.84 -4.44 -0.09
N LEU A 31 7.27 -5.69 -0.25
CA LEU A 31 6.44 -6.85 0.08
C LEU A 31 6.10 -6.87 1.57
N ALA A 32 7.10 -6.71 2.44
CA ALA A 32 6.90 -6.66 3.89
C ALA A 32 5.91 -5.55 4.31
N ALA A 33 6.04 -4.36 3.72
CA ALA A 33 5.14 -3.25 4.00
C ALA A 33 3.70 -3.51 3.54
N VAL A 34 3.51 -4.15 2.39
CA VAL A 34 2.18 -4.56 1.92
C VAL A 34 1.57 -5.60 2.87
N PHE A 35 2.35 -6.60 3.29
CA PHE A 35 1.89 -7.57 4.29
C PHE A 35 1.48 -6.90 5.60
N ALA A 36 2.30 -6.00 6.13
CA ALA A 36 2.00 -5.24 7.34
C ALA A 36 0.69 -4.44 7.19
N MET A 37 0.49 -3.79 6.04
CA MET A 37 -0.73 -3.04 5.76
C MET A 37 -1.98 -3.94 5.76
N GLN A 38 -1.89 -5.14 5.17
CA GLN A 38 -3.01 -6.08 5.16
C GLN A 38 -3.35 -6.60 6.56
N ILE A 39 -2.34 -6.92 7.37
CA ILE A 39 -2.54 -7.32 8.78
C ILE A 39 -3.19 -6.17 9.55
N GLN A 40 -2.65 -4.95 9.41
CA GLN A 40 -3.18 -3.77 10.09
C GLN A 40 -4.64 -3.49 9.71
N ALA A 41 -5.01 -3.64 8.44
CA ALA A 41 -6.40 -3.49 7.99
C ALA A 41 -7.35 -4.50 8.68
N VAL A 42 -6.93 -5.76 8.79
CA VAL A 42 -7.70 -6.80 9.51
C VAL A 42 -7.82 -6.46 10.99
N VAL A 43 -6.72 -6.08 11.65
CA VAL A 43 -6.70 -5.71 13.07
C VAL A 43 -7.64 -4.53 13.35
N VAL A 44 -7.58 -3.47 12.53
CA VAL A 44 -8.46 -2.29 12.68
C VAL A 44 -9.92 -2.68 12.53
N ALA A 45 -10.25 -3.51 11.54
CA ALA A 45 -11.62 -3.99 11.33
C ALA A 45 -12.14 -4.77 12.55
N TRP A 46 -11.33 -5.68 13.08
CA TRP A 46 -11.66 -6.43 14.29
C TRP A 46 -11.78 -5.53 15.53
N GLN A 47 -10.88 -4.56 15.71
CA GLN A 47 -10.93 -3.61 16.83
C GLN A 47 -12.22 -2.79 16.81
N VAL A 48 -12.61 -2.26 15.64
CA VAL A 48 -13.87 -1.52 15.51
C VAL A 48 -15.07 -2.41 15.82
N TYR A 49 -15.06 -3.66 15.35
CA TYR A 49 -16.12 -4.62 15.64
C TYR A 49 -16.22 -4.98 17.12
N ASP A 50 -15.08 -5.17 17.81
CA ASP A 50 -15.06 -5.48 19.23
C ASP A 50 -15.64 -4.33 20.07
N MET A 51 -15.34 -3.09 19.69
CA MET A 51 -15.85 -1.89 20.36
C MET A 51 -17.34 -1.64 20.14
N THR A 52 -17.86 -1.83 18.91
CA THR A 52 -19.27 -1.54 18.60
C THR A 52 -20.19 -2.76 18.67
N ARG A 53 -19.63 -3.98 18.71
CA ARG A 53 -20.33 -5.27 18.62
C ARG A 53 -21.32 -5.38 17.44
N SER A 54 -21.17 -4.53 16.42
CA SER A 54 -22.15 -4.40 15.34
C SER A 54 -21.52 -4.67 13.96
N PRO A 55 -22.11 -5.56 13.13
CA PRO A 55 -21.58 -5.86 11.80
C PRO A 55 -21.69 -4.68 10.83
N ILE A 56 -22.57 -3.69 11.08
CA ILE A 56 -22.70 -2.53 10.19
C ILE A 56 -21.49 -1.59 10.29
N SER A 57 -20.78 -1.58 11.43
CA SER A 57 -19.55 -0.81 11.61
C SER A 57 -18.45 -1.27 10.65
N LEU A 58 -18.37 -2.56 10.34
CA LEU A 58 -17.44 -3.10 9.36
C LEU A 58 -17.73 -2.57 7.93
N ALA A 59 -19.01 -2.41 7.58
CA ALA A 59 -19.40 -1.82 6.30
C ALA A 59 -18.95 -0.35 6.21
N TYR A 60 -19.08 0.42 7.29
CA TYR A 60 -18.57 1.80 7.34
C TYR A 60 -17.04 1.88 7.26
N VAL A 61 -16.31 0.95 7.89
CA VAL A 61 -14.85 0.86 7.74
C VAL A 61 -14.45 0.60 6.30
N GLY A 62 -15.14 -0.33 5.62
CA GLY A 62 -14.92 -0.59 4.20
C GLY A 62 -15.21 0.63 3.31
N LEU A 63 -16.31 1.35 3.56
CA LEU A 63 -16.64 2.60 2.87
C LEU A 63 -15.57 3.67 3.10
N ALA A 64 -15.12 3.83 4.34
CA ALA A 64 -14.07 4.79 4.72
C ALA A 64 -12.73 4.48 4.05
N GLN A 65 -12.44 3.22 3.73
CA GLN A 65 -11.26 2.85 2.93
C GLN A 65 -11.47 3.08 1.43
N PHE A 66 -12.67 2.80 0.92
CA PHE A 66 -12.99 2.87 -0.50
C PHE A 66 -13.08 4.31 -1.03
N ILE A 67 -13.76 5.20 -0.31
CA ILE A 67 -13.97 6.60 -0.72
C ILE A 67 -12.66 7.33 -1.02
N PRO A 68 -11.66 7.39 -0.12
CA PRO A 68 -10.41 8.09 -0.41
C PRO A 68 -9.65 7.41 -1.54
N MET A 69 -9.69 6.08 -1.65
CA MET A 69 -9.06 5.37 -2.77
C MET A 69 -9.67 5.77 -4.11
N LEU A 70 -11.01 5.84 -4.19
CA LEU A 70 -11.72 6.23 -5.40
C LEU A 70 -11.48 7.70 -5.77
N LEU A 71 -11.49 8.60 -4.78
CA LEU A 71 -11.22 10.03 -4.98
C LEU A 71 -9.77 10.29 -5.40
N LEU A 72 -8.81 9.54 -4.84
CA LEU A 72 -7.39 9.71 -5.15
C LEU A 72 -6.98 9.02 -6.45
N LEU A 73 -7.75 8.04 -6.94
CA LEU A 73 -7.42 7.31 -8.18
C LEU A 73 -7.31 8.24 -9.39
N MET A 74 -8.24 9.19 -9.54
CA MET A 74 -8.26 10.14 -10.66
C MET A 74 -7.07 11.12 -10.64
N PRO A 75 -6.79 11.88 -9.56
CA PRO A 75 -5.64 12.77 -9.51
C PRO A 75 -4.31 12.02 -9.48
N ALA A 76 -4.24 10.81 -8.90
CA ALA A 76 -2.99 10.05 -8.85
C ALA A 76 -2.44 9.72 -10.25
N GLY A 77 -3.32 9.48 -11.23
CA GLY A 77 -2.93 9.26 -12.62
C GLY A 77 -2.22 10.47 -13.22
N ASP A 78 -2.86 11.64 -13.16
CA ASP A 78 -2.28 12.89 -13.67
C ASP A 78 -0.99 13.29 -12.91
N LEU A 79 -0.93 13.02 -11.60
CA LEU A 79 0.25 13.33 -10.78
C LEU A 79 1.46 12.47 -11.13
N ILE A 80 1.27 11.18 -11.43
CA ILE A 80 2.37 10.25 -11.79
C ILE A 80 2.98 10.56 -13.16
N ASP A 81 2.19 11.14 -14.05
CA ASP A 81 2.68 11.52 -15.38
C ASP A 81 3.39 12.88 -15.37
N ARG A 82 3.08 13.76 -14.41
CA ARG A 82 3.66 15.11 -14.31
C ARG A 82 4.87 15.22 -13.37
N TYR A 83 4.97 14.37 -12.35
CA TYR A 83 5.99 14.47 -11.31
C TYR A 83 6.93 13.25 -11.30
N ASP A 84 8.14 13.45 -10.78
CA ASP A 84 9.11 12.37 -10.63
C ASP A 84 8.57 11.24 -9.74
N ARG A 85 8.50 10.03 -10.31
CA ARG A 85 7.99 8.82 -9.64
C ARG A 85 8.66 8.55 -8.30
N LYS A 86 9.95 8.86 -8.17
CA LYS A 86 10.69 8.73 -6.90
C LYS A 86 10.13 9.62 -5.80
N MET A 87 9.81 10.88 -6.11
CA MET A 87 9.27 11.82 -5.13
C MET A 87 7.89 11.38 -4.64
N ILE A 88 7.01 10.97 -5.57
CA ILE A 88 5.67 10.47 -5.25
C ILE A 88 5.75 9.24 -4.35
N LEU A 89 6.65 8.30 -4.66
CA LEU A 89 6.88 7.13 -3.84
C LEU A 89 7.34 7.53 -2.43
N THR A 90 8.38 8.35 -2.30
CA THR A 90 8.89 8.78 -0.99
C THR A 90 7.81 9.44 -0.14
N ILE A 91 7.00 10.33 -0.72
CA ILE A 91 5.87 10.97 -0.02
C ILE A 91 4.84 9.93 0.43
N SER A 92 4.43 9.01 -0.46
CA SER A 92 3.42 7.99 -0.15
C SER A 92 3.86 7.10 1.01
N TRP A 93 5.11 6.65 0.98
CA TRP A 93 5.71 5.85 2.04
C TRP A 93 5.82 6.62 3.37
N SER A 94 6.12 7.92 3.32
CA SER A 94 6.19 8.79 4.50
C SER A 94 4.81 8.99 5.14
N VAL A 95 3.78 9.26 4.33
CA VAL A 95 2.39 9.37 4.79
C VAL A 95 1.93 8.07 5.44
N GLN A 96 2.25 6.93 4.83
CA GLN A 96 1.91 5.62 5.40
C GLN A 96 2.61 5.38 6.75
N ALA A 97 3.89 5.74 6.87
CA ALA A 97 4.62 5.62 8.14
C ALA A 97 4.00 6.49 9.24
N VAL A 98 3.60 7.73 8.93
CA VAL A 98 2.92 8.63 9.86
C VAL A 98 1.56 8.05 10.30
N CYS A 99 0.78 7.51 9.36
CA CYS A 99 -0.52 6.92 9.66
C CYS A 99 -0.39 5.67 10.55
N SER A 100 0.61 4.84 10.28
CA SER A 100 0.93 3.67 11.12
C SER A 100 1.36 4.10 12.53
N LEU A 101 2.19 5.14 12.67
CA LEU A 101 2.60 5.68 13.96
C LEU A 101 1.40 6.25 14.74
N MET A 102 0.51 6.99 14.09
CA MET A 102 -0.72 7.52 14.70
C MET A 102 -1.62 6.39 15.22
N LEU A 103 -1.81 5.32 14.43
CA LEU A 103 -2.58 4.15 14.85
C LEU A 103 -1.91 3.42 16.02
N MET A 104 -0.58 3.30 16.02
CA MET A 104 0.15 2.70 17.14
C MET A 104 -0.04 3.52 18.42
N LEU A 105 0.05 4.85 18.35
CA LEU A 105 -0.19 5.72 19.49
C LEU A 105 -1.62 5.58 20.01
N PHE A 106 -2.62 5.61 19.11
CA PHE A 106 -4.03 5.44 19.48
C PHE A 106 -4.30 4.08 20.14
N SER A 107 -3.72 3.00 19.60
CA SER A 107 -3.83 1.66 20.17
C SER A 107 -3.20 1.56 21.55
N VAL A 108 -2.02 2.17 21.77
CA VAL A 108 -1.34 2.18 23.07
C VAL A 108 -2.10 3.01 24.10
N THR A 109 -2.66 4.15 23.71
CA THR A 109 -3.45 4.97 24.64
C THR A 109 -4.77 4.31 25.03
N HIS A 110 -5.44 3.65 24.08
CA HIS A 110 -6.75 3.03 24.36
C HIS A 110 -6.67 1.71 25.13
N HIS A 111 -5.49 1.07 25.19
CA HIS A 111 -5.28 -0.14 25.99
C HIS A 111 -5.14 0.17 27.51
N GLN A 112 -5.01 1.44 27.91
CA GLN A 112 -4.84 1.82 29.32
C GLN A 112 -6.15 2.15 30.07
N ASP A 113 -7.28 2.20 29.37
CA ASP A 113 -8.63 2.37 29.94
C ASP A 113 -9.42 1.04 29.92
#